data_AF-A0A420ENQ3-F1
#
_entry.id   AF-A0A420ENQ3-F1
#
_cell.length_a   1.000
_cell.length_b   1.000
_cell.length_c   1.000
_cell.angle_alpha   90.00
_cell.angle_beta   90.00
_cell.angle_gamma   90.00
#
_symmetry.space_group_name_H-M   'P 1'
#
loop_
_entity.id
_entity.type
_entity.pdbx_description
1 polymer ?
#
loop_
_entity_poly.entity_id
_entity_poly.type
_entity_poly.pdbx_seq_one_letter_code
_entity_poly.pdbx_strand_id
1 'polypeptide(L)'
;MDITLCRGMVINAPEFFADPTFQRWLTNGKPKFTWHNGGAIDEYSDVVVLVDPSLAGEGSDCDMPAAIWDRIVESCRAHLAPKGHCASHYVVRLTNLDA
;
A
#
# COMPACT_ATOMS: atom_id res chain seq x y z
N MET A 1 25.04 10.87 -7.19
CA MET A 1 23.79 10.44 -6.53
C MET A 1 22.67 11.08 -7.31
N ASP A 2 21.86 10.28 -7.98
CA ASP A 2 20.73 10.79 -8.74
C ASP A 2 19.49 10.70 -7.86
N ILE A 3 18.86 11.85 -7.62
CA ILE A 3 17.68 11.97 -6.76
C ILE A 3 16.48 12.18 -7.68
N THR A 4 15.47 11.32 -7.54
CA THR A 4 14.18 11.48 -8.23
C THR A 4 13.08 11.67 -7.20
N LEU A 5 12.22 12.65 -7.43
CA LEU A 5 11.04 12.87 -6.60
C LEU A 5 9.98 11.82 -6.92
N CYS A 6 9.43 11.19 -5.89
CA CYS A 6 8.25 10.33 -5.99
C CYS A 6 7.06 11.00 -5.31
N ARG A 7 5.86 10.46 -5.56
CA ARG A 7 4.63 10.89 -4.90
C ARG A 7 4.18 9.82 -3.94
N GLY A 8 3.62 10.24 -2.82
CA GLY A 8 3.03 9.32 -1.88
C GLY A 8 1.69 9.78 -1.31
N MET A 9 0.98 8.82 -0.73
CA MET A 9 -0.30 8.99 -0.08
C MET A 9 -0.35 8.09 1.15
N VAL A 10 -1.02 8.57 2.20
CA VAL A 10 -1.36 7.76 3.37
C VAL A 10 -2.84 7.46 3.32
N ILE A 11 -3.20 6.19 3.48
CA ILE A 11 -4.59 5.72 3.57
C ILE A 11 -4.76 5.10 4.96
N ASN A 12 -5.59 5.71 5.80
CA ASN A 12 -6.04 5.03 7.01
C ASN A 12 -7.20 4.10 6.64
N ALA A 13 -6.97 2.79 6.73
CA ALA A 13 -7.92 1.77 6.30
C ALA A 13 -7.97 0.61 7.30
N PRO A 14 -8.45 0.85 8.54
CA PRO A 14 -8.55 -0.21 9.55
C PRO A 14 -9.37 -1.41 9.08
N GLU A 15 -10.30 -1.21 8.16
CA GLU A 15 -11.07 -2.30 7.54
C GLU A 15 -10.22 -3.28 6.73
N PHE A 16 -9.09 -2.85 6.15
CA PHE A 16 -8.15 -3.75 5.47
C PHE A 16 -7.45 -4.65 6.50
N PHE A 17 -7.04 -4.07 7.63
CA PHE A 17 -6.38 -4.79 8.71
C PHE A 17 -7.33 -5.74 9.46
N ALA A 18 -8.64 -5.48 9.41
CA ALA A 18 -9.68 -6.38 9.90
C ALA A 18 -10.00 -7.54 8.94
N ASP A 19 -9.61 -7.46 7.67
CA ASP A 19 -9.91 -8.50 6.67
C ASP A 19 -9.03 -9.75 6.88
N PRO A 20 -9.59 -10.93 7.16
CA PRO A 20 -8.82 -12.15 7.41
C PRO A 20 -7.91 -12.57 6.24
N THR A 21 -8.26 -12.23 5.00
CA THR A 21 -7.42 -12.49 3.83
C THR A 21 -6.19 -11.60 3.80
N PHE A 22 -6.34 -10.33 4.18
CA PHE A 22 -5.23 -9.40 4.30
C PHE A 22 -4.33 -9.75 5.49
N GLN A 23 -4.92 -10.14 6.63
CA GLN A 23 -4.14 -10.59 7.78
C GLN A 23 -3.27 -11.82 7.44
N ARG A 24 -3.84 -12.79 6.71
CA ARG A 24 -3.08 -13.94 6.21
C ARG A 24 -1.99 -13.54 5.24
N TRP A 25 -2.27 -12.59 4.34
CA TRP A 25 -1.24 -12.07 3.43
C TRP A 25 -0.12 -11.37 4.21
N LEU A 26 -0.45 -10.49 5.16
CA LEU A 26 0.50 -9.75 5.99
C LEU A 26 1.45 -10.69 6.73
N THR A 27 0.91 -11.78 7.29
CA THR A 27 1.63 -12.75 8.14
C THR A 27 2.20 -13.97 7.41
N ASN A 28 2.17 -14.03 6.07
CA ASN A 28 2.60 -15.19 5.28
C ASN A 28 4.13 -15.44 5.23
N GLY A 29 4.93 -14.71 6.01
CA GLY A 29 6.40 -14.83 6.05
C GLY A 29 7.15 -14.23 4.85
N LYS A 30 6.45 -13.72 3.82
CA LYS A 30 7.11 -12.95 2.75
C LYS A 30 7.48 -11.56 3.24
N PRO A 31 8.70 -11.05 2.94
CA PRO A 31 9.10 -9.69 3.28
C PRO A 31 8.12 -8.66 2.73
N LYS A 32 7.78 -7.68 3.56
CA LYS A 32 6.94 -6.52 3.22
C LYS A 32 7.61 -5.28 3.75
N PHE A 33 7.30 -4.15 3.15
CA PHE A 33 7.71 -2.87 3.71
C PHE A 33 6.71 -2.49 4.83
N THR A 34 6.97 -2.95 6.05
CA THR A 34 6.06 -2.80 7.19
C THR A 34 6.85 -2.74 8.50
N TRP A 35 6.30 -2.11 9.53
CA TRP A 35 6.79 -2.24 10.91
C TRP A 35 6.22 -3.47 11.65
N HIS A 36 5.25 -4.18 11.05
CA HIS A 36 4.70 -5.41 11.61
C HIS A 36 5.77 -6.51 11.70
N ASN A 37 6.02 -7.02 12.90
CA ASN A 37 7.11 -7.96 13.20
C ASN A 37 6.64 -9.39 13.54
N GLY A 38 5.37 -9.71 13.24
CA GLY A 38 4.75 -10.97 13.62
C GLY A 38 4.15 -10.88 15.02
N GLY A 39 2.83 -10.88 15.10
CA GLY A 39 2.12 -10.69 16.35
C GLY A 39 0.68 -10.27 16.11
N ALA A 40 0.08 -9.64 17.12
CA ALA A 40 -1.20 -8.97 16.94
C ALA A 40 -1.05 -7.80 15.96
N ILE A 41 -2.07 -7.57 15.14
CA ILE A 41 -2.15 -6.40 14.28
C ILE A 41 -2.63 -5.23 15.13
N ASP A 42 -1.90 -4.11 15.07
CA ASP A 42 -2.09 -2.92 15.88
C ASP A 42 -1.81 -1.64 15.07
N GLU A 43 -1.68 -0.50 15.74
CA GLU A 43 -1.39 0.80 15.12
C GLU A 43 0.00 0.86 14.44
N TYR A 44 0.93 -0.02 14.81
CA TYR A 44 2.28 -0.11 14.24
C TYR A 44 2.38 -1.14 13.12
N SER A 45 1.26 -1.74 12.72
CA SER A 45 1.24 -2.74 11.66
C SER A 45 1.10 -2.13 10.26
N ASP A 46 1.57 -0.89 10.07
CA ASP A 46 1.46 -0.15 8.81
C ASP A 46 2.17 -0.86 7.65
N VAL A 47 1.66 -0.69 6.44
CA VAL A 47 2.20 -1.33 5.24
C VAL A 47 2.45 -0.26 4.19
N VAL A 48 3.67 -0.21 3.68
CA VAL A 48 4.04 0.61 2.53
C VAL A 48 4.06 -0.26 1.29
N VAL A 49 3.40 0.19 0.24
CA VAL A 49 3.41 -0.47 -1.08
C VAL A 49 3.82 0.51 -2.16
N LEU A 50 4.41 -0.03 -3.24
CA LEU A 50 4.83 0.72 -4.41
C LEU A 50 3.93 0.38 -5.59
N VAL A 51 3.11 1.33 -6.02
CA VAL A 51 2.20 1.16 -7.17
C VAL A 51 2.89 1.61 -8.44
N ASP A 52 2.83 0.79 -9.49
CA ASP A 52 3.42 1.11 -10.79
C ASP A 52 2.80 2.38 -11.40
N PRO A 53 3.61 3.29 -11.98
CA PRO A 53 3.12 4.56 -12.51
C PRO A 53 2.12 4.43 -13.66
N SER A 54 2.06 3.29 -14.37
CA SER A 54 1.04 3.02 -15.38
C SER A 54 -0.36 2.87 -14.78
N LEU A 55 -0.44 2.58 -13.48
CA LEU A 55 -1.66 2.29 -12.73
C LEU A 55 -2.44 1.09 -13.30
N ALA A 56 -1.80 0.22 -14.09
CA ALA A 56 -2.44 -0.92 -14.74
C ALA A 56 -2.73 -2.11 -13.80
N GLY A 57 -2.45 -1.98 -12.51
CA GLY A 57 -2.63 -3.04 -11.51
C GLY A 57 -1.32 -3.70 -11.07
N GLU A 58 -0.17 -3.23 -11.55
CA GLU A 58 1.14 -3.75 -11.15
C GLU A 58 1.76 -2.96 -9.97
N GLY A 59 2.62 -3.61 -9.20
CA GLY A 59 3.32 -3.00 -8.07
C GLY A 59 4.05 -4.02 -7.20
N SER A 60 4.68 -3.57 -6.11
CA SER A 60 5.50 -4.42 -5.23
C SER A 60 4.72 -5.52 -4.52
N ASP A 61 3.45 -5.27 -4.23
CA ASP A 61 2.61 -6.09 -3.34
C ASP A 61 1.26 -6.43 -4.02
N CYS A 62 1.24 -6.51 -5.36
CA CYS A 62 0.04 -6.88 -6.12
C CYS A 62 -0.44 -8.33 -5.86
N ASP A 63 0.31 -9.12 -5.09
CA ASP A 63 -0.08 -10.46 -4.61
C ASP A 63 -0.96 -10.43 -3.35
N MET A 64 -1.25 -9.24 -2.79
CA MET A 64 -2.24 -9.05 -1.73
C MET A 64 -3.67 -9.31 -2.23
N PRO A 65 -4.69 -9.35 -1.33
CA PRO A 65 -6.07 -9.53 -1.77
C PRO A 65 -6.48 -8.51 -2.85
N ALA A 66 -6.94 -9.01 -4.00
CA ALA A 66 -7.18 -8.21 -5.20
C ALA A 66 -8.10 -7.00 -4.94
N ALA A 67 -9.18 -7.18 -4.16
CA ALA A 67 -10.10 -6.09 -3.84
C ALA A 67 -9.44 -4.94 -3.04
N ILE A 68 -8.43 -5.23 -2.22
CA ILE A 68 -7.66 -4.23 -1.48
C ILE A 68 -6.67 -3.54 -2.42
N TRP A 69 -5.96 -4.33 -3.23
CA TRP A 69 -5.02 -3.79 -4.22
C TRP A 69 -5.71 -2.86 -5.23
N ASP A 70 -6.84 -3.29 -5.79
CA ASP A 70 -7.63 -2.49 -6.73
C ASP A 70 -8.07 -1.16 -6.13
N ARG A 71 -8.48 -1.16 -4.85
CA ARG A 71 -8.82 0.08 -4.11
C ARG A 71 -7.63 1.02 -3.96
N ILE A 72 -6.44 0.48 -3.71
CA ILE A 72 -5.19 1.27 -3.62
C ILE A 72 -4.87 1.90 -4.98
N VAL A 73 -4.90 1.10 -6.06
CA VAL A 73 -4.64 1.57 -7.42
C VAL A 73 -5.65 2.64 -7.84
N GLU A 74 -6.93 2.44 -7.55
CA GLU A 74 -7.97 3.44 -7.83
C GLU A 74 -7.76 4.73 -7.03
N SER A 75 -7.35 4.63 -5.77
CA SER A 75 -7.02 5.81 -4.96
C SER A 75 -5.82 6.57 -5.54
N CYS A 76 -4.81 5.87 -6.07
CA CYS A 76 -3.70 6.50 -6.80
C CYS A 76 -4.18 7.18 -8.10
N ARG A 77 -5.08 6.55 -8.87
CA ARG A 77 -5.71 7.17 -10.06
C ARG A 77 -6.46 8.44 -9.70
N ALA A 78 -7.21 8.44 -8.60
CA ALA A 78 -8.00 9.59 -8.16
C ALA A 78 -7.15 10.75 -7.60
N HIS A 79 -6.10 10.45 -6.83
CA HIS A 79 -5.42 11.47 -6.01
C HIS A 79 -4.00 11.82 -6.46
N LEU A 80 -3.30 10.90 -7.14
CA LEU A 80 -1.89 11.07 -7.51
C LEU A 80 -1.69 11.28 -9.01
N ALA A 81 -2.47 10.60 -9.86
CA ALA A 81 -2.38 10.72 -11.32
C ALA A 81 -2.71 12.13 -11.86
N PRO A 82 -3.72 12.87 -11.36
CA PRO A 82 -4.06 14.20 -11.88
C PRO A 82 -2.94 15.23 -11.70
N LYS A 83 -1.94 14.93 -10.86
CA LYS A 83 -0.77 15.79 -10.65
C LYS A 83 0.28 15.66 -11.77
N GLY A 84 0.01 14.87 -12.83
CA GLY A 84 0.88 14.70 -14.01
C GLY A 84 1.61 13.35 -14.05
N HIS A 85 2.36 13.06 -15.10
CA HIS A 85 3.09 11.79 -15.22
C HIS A 85 4.18 11.68 -14.15
N CYS A 86 4.25 10.54 -13.45
CA CYS A 86 5.35 10.20 -12.57
C CYS A 86 6.15 9.07 -13.22
N ALA A 87 7.48 9.18 -13.30
CA ALA A 87 8.32 8.10 -13.82
C ALA A 87 8.69 7.09 -12.71
N SER A 88 8.43 7.43 -11.45
CA SER A 88 8.69 6.59 -10.29
C SER A 88 7.39 5.99 -9.76
N HIS A 89 7.51 4.89 -9.02
CA HIS A 89 6.38 4.28 -8.31
C HIS A 89 5.73 5.28 -7.35
N TYR A 90 4.41 5.17 -7.20
CA TYR A 90 3.67 5.85 -6.14
C TYR A 90 3.87 5.10 -4.82
N VAL A 91 4.22 5.83 -3.76
CA VAL A 91 4.39 5.27 -2.41
C VAL A 91 3.07 5.36 -1.65
N VAL A 92 2.46 4.25 -1.29
CA VAL A 92 1.22 4.25 -0.51
C VAL A 92 1.47 3.63 0.85
N ARG A 93 1.22 4.38 1.92
CA ARG A 93 1.27 3.87 3.30
C ARG A 93 -0.15 3.60 3.79
N LEU A 94 -0.43 2.36 4.13
CA LEU A 94 -1.66 1.91 4.79
C LEU A 94 -1.46 1.97 6.30
N THR A 95 -2.40 2.58 7.02
CA THR A 95 -2.37 2.66 8.48
C THR A 95 -3.63 2.04 9.11
N ASN A 96 -3.47 1.54 10.33
CA ASN A 96 -4.51 0.93 11.15
C ASN A 96 -4.74 1.79 12.41
N LEU A 97 -5.08 3.07 12.21
CA LEU A 97 -5.33 3.99 13.32
C LEU A 97 -6.83 4.04 13.61
N ASP A 98 -7.18 4.03 14.89
CA ASP A 98 -8.54 4.34 15.33
C ASP A 98 -8.91 5.77 14.88
N ALA A 99 -10.08 5.92 14.26
CA ALA A 99 -10.58 7.19 13.72
C ALA A 99 -11.28 8.05 14.77
#